data_AF-A0A520TQU3-F1
#
_entry.id   AF-A0A520TQU3-F1
#
_cell.length_a   1.000
_cell.length_b   1.000
_cell.length_c   1.000
_cell.angle_alpha   90.00
_cell.angle_beta   90.00
_cell.angle_gamma   90.00
#
_symmetry.space_group_name_H-M   'P 1'
#
loop_
_entity.id
_entity.type
_entity.pdbx_description
1 polymer ?
#
loop_
_entity_poly.entity_id
_entity_poly.type
_entity_poly.pdbx_seq_one_letter_code
_entity_poly.pdbx_strand_id
1 'polypeptide(L)'
;MKGPLFYSKILLFGEYGIIKDSKGLSIPYNFYNGALKIIDINTSLAKDSNTKLFKFYDYLKNLNSPLVNFNLDKFHSDLKLGMYFDSSIPEGYGVGSSGALVAAIYDYYAIDKITVLENLTREKLLKLKEVFSIMESFFHGKSSGLDPLNSYLSIPILINSKKDIKVTGIPSQERIGEGAVFLLD
;
A
#
# COMPACT_ATOMS: atom_id res chain seq x y z
N MET A 1 17.82 -8.75 5.48
CA MET A 1 17.39 -7.71 4.53
C MET A 1 16.53 -6.70 5.27
N LYS A 2 16.72 -5.38 5.06
CA LYS A 2 15.77 -4.33 5.45
C LYS A 2 15.28 -3.70 4.15
N GLY A 3 14.00 -3.82 3.85
CA GLY A 3 13.43 -3.23 2.64
C GLY A 3 13.05 -1.77 2.72
N PRO A 4 12.57 -1.17 1.62
CA PRO A 4 11.95 0.15 1.66
C PRO A 4 10.82 0.20 2.69
N LEU A 5 10.62 1.40 3.22
CA LEU A 5 9.53 1.69 4.15
C LEU A 5 8.26 1.98 3.34
N PHE A 6 7.17 1.37 3.75
CA PHE A 6 5.83 1.61 3.21
C PHE A 6 5.02 2.34 4.27
N TYR A 7 4.64 3.58 3.98
CA TYR A 7 3.99 4.44 4.96
C TYR A 7 2.49 4.16 5.05
N SER A 8 1.93 4.45 6.22
CA SER A 8 0.48 4.55 6.39
C SER A 8 -0.09 5.73 5.61
N LYS A 9 -1.41 5.87 5.60
CA LYS A 9 -2.08 7.01 4.96
C LYS A 9 -3.06 7.69 5.90
N ILE A 10 -3.34 8.96 5.60
CA ILE A 10 -4.48 9.70 6.13
C ILE A 10 -5.36 10.11 4.95
N LEU A 11 -6.67 9.91 5.10
CA LEU A 11 -7.65 10.50 4.21
C LEU A 11 -8.06 11.86 4.79
N LEU A 12 -7.61 12.95 4.17
CA LEU A 12 -7.88 14.30 4.65
C LEU A 12 -9.36 14.68 4.46
N PHE A 13 -9.97 14.24 3.36
CA PHE A 13 -11.41 14.36 3.12
C PHE A 13 -11.89 13.30 2.14
N GLY A 14 -13.21 13.07 2.10
CA GLY A 14 -13.86 12.26 1.08
C GLY A 14 -14.13 10.81 1.45
N GLU A 15 -14.15 10.43 2.74
CA GLU A 15 -14.38 9.05 3.18
C GLU A 15 -15.68 8.45 2.61
N TYR A 16 -16.82 9.11 2.86
CA TYR A 16 -18.08 8.76 2.22
C TYR A 16 -18.14 9.15 0.75
N GLY A 17 -17.41 10.20 0.36
CA GLY A 17 -17.35 10.72 -0.99
C GLY A 17 -16.86 9.68 -1.99
N ILE A 18 -15.75 8.99 -1.69
CA ILE A 18 -15.15 7.97 -2.56
C ILE A 18 -16.13 6.81 -2.82
N ILE A 19 -16.89 6.41 -1.80
CA ILE A 19 -17.92 5.37 -1.94
C ILE A 19 -19.00 5.80 -2.95
N LYS A 20 -19.37 7.09 -2.90
CA LYS A 20 -20.36 7.76 -3.76
C LYS A 20 -19.78 8.35 -5.05
N ASP A 21 -18.56 7.96 -5.44
CA ASP A 21 -17.90 8.43 -6.66
C ASP A 21 -17.63 9.94 -6.69
N SER A 22 -17.33 10.52 -5.52
CA SER A 22 -17.02 11.93 -5.30
C SER A 22 -15.55 12.14 -4.89
N LYS A 23 -15.19 13.40 -4.68
CA LYS A 23 -13.81 13.83 -4.42
C LYS A 23 -13.29 13.32 -3.06
N GLY A 24 -11.99 13.04 -3.02
CA GLY A 24 -11.25 12.75 -1.79
C GLY A 24 -9.76 13.01 -1.96
N LEU A 25 -9.05 13.25 -0.85
CA LEU A 25 -7.61 13.46 -0.87
C LEU A 25 -6.94 12.56 0.17
N SER A 26 -6.13 11.62 -0.32
CA SER A 26 -5.34 10.73 0.52
C SER A 26 -3.88 11.16 0.51
N ILE A 27 -3.25 11.21 1.68
CA ILE A 27 -1.88 11.66 1.87
C ILE A 27 -1.09 10.59 2.62
N PRO A 28 0.22 10.43 2.34
CA PRO A 28 1.07 9.59 3.17
C PRO A 28 1.16 10.14 4.59
N TYR A 29 1.17 9.24 5.56
CA TYR A 29 1.37 9.57 6.97
C TYR A 29 2.61 8.86 7.49
N ASN A 30 3.71 9.59 7.50
CA ASN A 30 5.05 9.03 7.70
C ASN A 30 5.33 8.56 9.14
N PHE A 31 4.45 8.90 10.09
CA PHE A 31 4.60 8.51 11.50
C PHE A 31 4.52 6.99 11.69
N TYR A 32 3.66 6.32 10.91
CA TYR A 32 3.57 4.87 10.89
C TYR A 32 4.03 4.30 9.56
N ASN A 33 4.75 3.18 9.62
CA ASN A 33 5.30 2.52 8.45
C ASN A 33 5.49 1.02 8.71
N GLY A 34 5.70 0.27 7.63
CA GLY A 34 6.14 -1.11 7.71
C GLY A 34 7.17 -1.48 6.66
N ALA A 35 7.89 -2.56 6.90
CA ALA A 35 8.89 -3.11 5.99
C ALA A 35 9.02 -4.63 6.14
N LEU A 36 9.43 -5.29 5.06
CA LEU A 36 9.78 -6.71 5.10
C LEU A 36 11.17 -6.90 5.74
N LYS A 37 11.25 -7.83 6.70
CA LYS A 37 12.46 -8.14 7.48
C LYS A 37 12.65 -9.65 7.62
N ILE A 38 13.90 -10.08 7.79
CA ILE A 38 14.33 -11.47 8.06
C ILE A 38 15.33 -11.49 9.23
N ILE A 39 15.12 -10.61 10.21
CA ILE A 39 15.93 -10.52 11.44
C ILE A 39 15.00 -10.67 12.63
N ASP A 40 15.48 -11.12 13.79
CA ASP A 40 14.66 -11.22 15.00
C ASP A 40 13.36 -12.05 14.83
N ILE A 41 13.43 -13.08 13.97
CA ILE A 41 12.29 -13.89 13.52
C ILE A 41 11.65 -14.75 14.62
N ASN A 42 12.26 -14.82 15.81
CA ASN A 42 11.79 -15.65 16.92
C ASN A 42 10.73 -14.98 17.80
N THR A 43 10.40 -13.71 17.56
CA THR A 43 9.32 -13.01 18.27
C THR A 43 7.94 -13.55 17.88
N SER A 44 6.95 -13.40 18.76
CA SER A 44 5.56 -13.76 18.46
C SER A 44 5.03 -12.97 17.26
N LEU A 45 5.28 -11.66 17.23
CA LEU A 45 4.88 -10.78 16.13
C LEU A 45 5.44 -11.25 14.79
N ALA A 46 6.72 -11.63 14.73
CA ALA A 46 7.33 -12.12 13.50
C ALA A 46 6.69 -13.43 13.02
N LYS A 47 6.42 -14.37 13.92
CA LYS A 47 5.77 -15.66 13.59
C LYS A 47 4.34 -15.48 13.12
N ASP A 48 3.57 -14.61 13.78
CA ASP A 48 2.18 -14.31 13.40
C ASP A 48 2.12 -13.63 12.02
N SER A 49 3.00 -12.65 11.79
CA SER A 49 3.14 -11.94 10.53
C SER A 49 3.60 -12.88 9.39
N ASN A 50 4.59 -13.75 9.64
CA ASN A 50 5.03 -14.77 8.69
C ASN A 50 3.89 -15.76 8.34
N THR A 51 3.09 -16.19 9.32
CA THR A 51 1.93 -17.05 9.09
C THR A 51 0.87 -16.36 8.22
N LYS A 52 0.59 -15.07 8.47
CA LYS A 52 -0.30 -14.26 7.62
C LYS A 52 0.26 -14.17 6.18
N LEU A 53 1.56 -14.00 6.02
CA LEU A 53 2.20 -13.92 4.71
C LEU A 53 2.17 -15.24 3.93
N PHE A 54 2.28 -16.40 4.58
CA PHE A 54 2.08 -17.69 3.91
C PHE A 54 0.67 -17.82 3.32
N LYS A 55 -0.37 -17.40 4.06
CA LYS A 55 -1.74 -17.36 3.53
C LYS A 55 -1.88 -16.40 2.36
N PHE A 56 -1.21 -15.24 2.43
CA PHE A 56 -1.22 -14.28 1.35
C PHE A 56 -0.47 -14.79 0.10
N TYR A 57 0.64 -15.51 0.30
CA TYR A 57 1.33 -16.24 -0.77
C TYR A 57 0.41 -17.24 -1.46
N ASP A 58 -0.33 -18.06 -0.70
CA ASP A 58 -1.27 -19.03 -1.28
C ASP A 58 -2.38 -18.33 -2.07
N TYR A 59 -2.85 -17.18 -1.60
CA TYR A 59 -3.80 -16.34 -2.34
C TYR A 59 -3.20 -15.86 -3.67
N LEU A 60 -1.99 -15.28 -3.66
CA LEU A 60 -1.34 -14.78 -4.88
C LEU A 60 -0.97 -15.90 -5.85
N LYS A 61 -0.63 -17.09 -5.35
CA LYS A 61 -0.36 -18.27 -6.17
C LYS A 61 -1.58 -18.73 -6.95
N ASN A 62 -2.76 -18.62 -6.35
CA ASN A 62 -4.04 -18.98 -6.97
C ASN A 62 -4.68 -17.81 -7.73
N LEU A 63 -4.00 -16.67 -7.81
CA LEU A 63 -4.54 -15.50 -8.47
C LEU A 63 -4.54 -15.69 -9.99
N ASN A 64 -5.71 -15.90 -10.57
CA ASN A 64 -5.89 -15.98 -12.00
C ASN A 64 -6.18 -14.58 -12.58
N SER A 65 -5.15 -13.75 -12.71
CA SER A 65 -5.27 -12.40 -13.29
C SER A 65 -4.15 -12.10 -14.28
N PRO A 66 -4.46 -11.59 -15.48
CA PRO A 66 -3.43 -11.17 -16.44
C PRO A 66 -2.79 -9.81 -16.08
N LEU A 67 -3.24 -9.14 -15.02
CA LEU A 67 -2.80 -7.78 -14.69
C LEU A 67 -1.42 -7.71 -14.02
N VAL A 68 -1.01 -8.78 -13.34
CA VAL A 68 0.25 -8.85 -12.57
C VAL A 68 0.74 -10.28 -12.47
N ASN A 69 2.06 -10.46 -12.54
CA ASN A 69 2.74 -11.72 -12.27
C ASN A 69 3.70 -11.53 -11.09
N PHE A 70 3.96 -12.59 -10.34
CA PHE A 70 4.85 -12.56 -9.18
C PHE A 70 5.96 -13.60 -9.28
N ASN A 71 7.14 -13.27 -8.77
CA ASN A 71 8.21 -14.22 -8.51
C ASN A 71 7.89 -15.01 -7.22
N LEU A 72 6.99 -15.99 -7.35
CA LEU A 72 6.49 -16.80 -6.25
C LEU A 72 7.59 -17.68 -5.64
N ASP A 73 8.56 -18.14 -6.43
CA ASP A 73 9.68 -18.95 -5.94
C ASP A 73 10.54 -18.15 -4.97
N LYS A 74 10.85 -16.90 -5.31
CA LYS A 74 11.57 -15.99 -4.41
C LYS A 74 10.73 -15.69 -3.16
N PHE A 75 9.45 -15.37 -3.33
CA PHE A 75 8.58 -15.04 -2.21
C PHE A 75 8.50 -16.20 -1.21
N HIS A 76 8.26 -17.42 -1.69
CA HIS A 76 8.22 -18.63 -0.86
C HIS A 76 9.56 -18.92 -0.18
N SER A 77 10.69 -18.69 -0.87
CA SER A 77 12.03 -18.85 -0.29
C SER A 77 12.28 -17.89 0.86
N ASP A 78 11.92 -16.60 0.69
CA ASP A 78 12.05 -15.60 1.75
C ASP A 78 11.13 -15.92 2.94
N LEU A 79 9.91 -16.43 2.70
CA LEU A 79 9.00 -16.87 3.76
C LEU A 79 9.57 -18.03 4.58
N LYS A 80 10.22 -19.00 3.92
CA LYS A 80 10.91 -20.11 4.60
C LYS A 80 12.09 -19.67 5.45
N LEU A 81 12.71 -18.54 5.11
CA LEU A 81 13.76 -17.92 5.92
C LEU A 81 13.19 -17.16 7.13
N GLY A 82 11.87 -17.15 7.33
CA GLY A 82 11.20 -16.46 8.42
C GLY A 82 10.90 -14.99 8.12
N MET A 83 10.82 -14.61 6.84
CA MET A 83 10.44 -13.25 6.48
C MET A 83 9.09 -12.86 7.09
N TYR A 84 9.03 -11.69 7.68
CA TYR A 84 7.82 -11.12 8.24
C TYR A 84 7.71 -9.64 7.86
N PHE A 85 6.51 -9.11 7.94
CA PHE A 85 6.26 -7.68 7.83
C PHE A 85 6.29 -7.06 9.22
N ASP A 86 7.30 -6.20 9.44
CA ASP A 86 7.45 -5.43 10.65
C ASP A 86 6.77 -4.08 10.47
N SER A 87 5.71 -3.81 11.22
CA SER A 87 4.84 -2.66 11.02
C SER A 87 4.52 -1.98 12.34
N SER A 88 4.68 -0.65 12.36
CA SER A 88 4.15 0.21 13.42
C SER A 88 2.72 0.69 13.14
N ILE A 89 2.16 0.36 11.97
CA ILE A 89 0.83 0.81 11.53
C ILE A 89 -0.26 0.09 12.33
N PRO A 90 -1.11 0.82 13.10
CA PRO A 90 -2.19 0.21 13.85
C PRO A 90 -3.15 -0.61 12.96
N GLU A 91 -3.41 -1.87 13.34
CA GLU A 91 -4.43 -2.70 12.69
C GLU A 91 -5.84 -2.29 13.15
N GLY A 92 -6.84 -2.34 12.27
CA GLY A 92 -8.25 -2.07 12.62
C GLY A 92 -8.70 -0.60 12.63
N TYR A 93 -7.79 0.37 12.45
CA TYR A 93 -8.10 1.80 12.49
C TYR A 93 -8.28 2.46 11.10
N GLY A 94 -8.30 1.70 10.01
CA GLY A 94 -8.45 2.26 8.65
C GLY A 94 -7.26 3.10 8.15
N VAL A 95 -6.11 3.00 8.83
CA VAL A 95 -4.87 3.74 8.54
C VAL A 95 -3.97 3.07 7.48
N GLY A 96 -4.39 1.93 6.93
CA GLY A 96 -3.73 1.31 5.76
C GLY A 96 -2.64 0.28 6.06
N SER A 97 -2.75 -0.51 7.14
CA SER A 97 -1.78 -1.59 7.44
C SER A 97 -1.73 -2.67 6.34
N SER A 98 -2.90 -3.12 5.86
CA SER A 98 -3.00 -4.02 4.70
C SER A 98 -2.42 -3.38 3.44
N GLY A 99 -2.68 -2.09 3.26
CA GLY A 99 -2.16 -1.30 2.14
C GLY A 99 -0.64 -1.33 2.07
N ALA A 100 0.03 -1.05 3.19
CA ALA A 100 1.49 -1.05 3.27
C ALA A 100 2.10 -2.44 3.04
N LEU A 101 1.48 -3.50 3.57
CA LEU A 101 1.90 -4.87 3.31
C LEU A 101 1.78 -5.24 1.82
N VAL A 102 0.63 -4.94 1.22
CA VAL A 102 0.35 -5.22 -0.20
C VAL A 102 1.34 -4.46 -1.09
N ALA A 103 1.59 -3.19 -0.78
CA ALA A 103 2.58 -2.37 -1.47
C ALA A 103 3.99 -2.99 -1.37
N ALA A 104 4.38 -3.47 -0.19
CA ALA A 104 5.67 -4.14 0.00
C ALA A 104 5.81 -5.41 -0.82
N ILE A 105 4.77 -6.25 -0.87
CA ILE A 105 4.80 -7.50 -1.64
C ILE A 105 4.83 -7.21 -3.14
N TYR A 106 4.07 -6.22 -3.62
CA TYR A 106 4.13 -5.78 -5.01
C TYR A 106 5.53 -5.28 -5.37
N ASP A 107 6.10 -4.42 -4.54
CA ASP A 107 7.44 -3.88 -4.78
C ASP A 107 8.50 -5.00 -4.85
N TYR A 108 8.46 -5.97 -3.94
CA TYR A 108 9.50 -7.00 -3.90
C TYR A 108 9.35 -8.10 -4.94
N TYR A 109 8.12 -8.47 -5.28
CA TYR A 109 7.86 -9.73 -5.98
C TYR A 109 7.12 -9.58 -7.29
N ALA A 110 6.54 -8.42 -7.62
CA ALA A 110 5.90 -8.26 -8.92
C ALA A 110 6.95 -8.23 -10.05
N ILE A 111 6.65 -8.97 -11.11
CA ILE A 111 7.45 -9.01 -12.34
C ILE A 111 6.92 -7.91 -13.28
N ASP A 112 7.83 -7.22 -13.97
CA ASP A 112 7.51 -6.10 -14.87
C ASP A 112 6.63 -5.03 -14.19
N LYS A 113 6.91 -4.78 -12.91
CA LYS A 113 6.16 -3.84 -12.07
C LYS A 113 6.29 -2.41 -12.59
N ILE A 114 5.22 -1.63 -12.43
CA ILE A 114 5.28 -0.18 -12.67
C ILE A 114 6.05 0.43 -11.50
N THR A 115 7.21 1.01 -11.78
CA THR A 115 8.04 1.62 -10.74
C THR A 115 7.63 3.05 -10.44
N VAL A 116 7.90 3.52 -9.21
CA VAL A 116 7.68 4.93 -8.82
C VAL A 116 8.58 5.92 -9.54
N LEU A 117 9.66 5.44 -10.18
CA LEU A 117 10.66 6.26 -10.88
C LEU A 117 10.28 6.55 -12.34
N GLU A 118 9.33 5.81 -12.89
CA GLU A 118 8.83 6.05 -14.25
C GLU A 118 7.83 7.21 -14.31
N ASN A 119 7.60 7.73 -15.51
CA ASN A 119 6.50 8.67 -15.75
C ASN A 119 5.14 7.99 -15.43
N LEU A 120 4.50 8.41 -14.33
CA LEU A 120 3.21 7.91 -13.84
C LEU A 120 2.05 8.56 -14.61
N THR A 121 1.70 7.96 -15.74
CA THR A 121 0.49 8.35 -16.48
C THR A 121 -0.78 7.91 -15.75
N ARG A 122 -1.92 8.53 -16.08
CA ARG A 122 -3.23 8.13 -15.53
C ARG A 122 -3.52 6.65 -15.74
N GLU A 123 -3.17 6.10 -16.91
CA GLU A 123 -3.36 4.69 -17.24
C GLU A 123 -2.55 3.78 -16.32
N LYS A 124 -1.29 4.14 -16.04
CA LYS A 124 -0.44 3.42 -15.08
C LYS A 124 -1.00 3.47 -13.66
N LEU A 125 -1.51 4.63 -13.22
CA LEU A 125 -2.15 4.77 -11.92
C LEU A 125 -3.40 3.89 -11.80
N LEU A 126 -4.24 3.85 -12.85
CA LEU A 126 -5.41 2.98 -12.89
C LEU A 126 -5.04 1.51 -12.89
N LYS A 127 -4.02 1.10 -13.67
CA LYS A 127 -3.51 -0.27 -13.66
C LYS A 127 -2.97 -0.67 -12.28
N LEU A 128 -2.18 0.19 -11.63
CA LEU A 128 -1.71 -0.05 -10.27
C LEU A 128 -2.89 -0.18 -9.29
N LYS A 129 -3.87 0.72 -9.36
CA LYS A 129 -5.08 0.67 -8.53
C LYS A 129 -5.84 -0.65 -8.71
N GLU A 130 -5.97 -1.15 -9.93
CA GLU A 130 -6.63 -2.44 -10.20
C GLU A 130 -5.82 -3.62 -9.66
N VAL A 131 -4.50 -3.65 -9.87
CA VAL A 131 -3.61 -4.68 -9.29
C VAL A 131 -3.71 -4.68 -7.77
N PHE A 132 -3.62 -3.51 -7.14
CA PHE A 132 -3.71 -3.37 -5.70
C PHE A 132 -5.09 -3.71 -5.14
N SER A 133 -6.16 -3.40 -5.87
CA SER A 133 -7.52 -3.79 -5.50
C SER A 133 -7.66 -5.32 -5.44
N ILE A 134 -7.08 -6.03 -6.41
CA ILE A 134 -7.08 -7.50 -6.41
C ILE A 134 -6.25 -8.02 -5.24
N MET A 135 -4.99 -7.60 -5.10
CA MET A 135 -4.11 -8.06 -4.03
C MET A 135 -4.72 -7.83 -2.63
N GLU A 136 -5.25 -6.63 -2.37
CA GLU A 136 -5.79 -6.28 -1.06
C GLU A 136 -7.13 -6.93 -0.76
N SER A 137 -7.85 -7.43 -1.77
CA SER A 137 -9.09 -8.17 -1.57
C SER A 137 -8.90 -9.45 -0.75
N PHE A 138 -7.67 -9.97 -0.61
CA PHE A 138 -7.35 -11.01 0.37
C PHE A 138 -7.71 -10.63 1.81
N PHE A 139 -7.51 -9.36 2.20
CA PHE A 139 -7.71 -8.90 3.57
C PHE A 139 -9.16 -8.51 3.86
N HIS A 140 -9.86 -7.95 2.87
CA HIS A 140 -11.18 -7.30 3.07
C HIS A 140 -12.29 -7.87 2.18
N GLY A 141 -12.00 -8.87 1.34
CA GLY A 141 -12.91 -9.42 0.33
C GLY A 141 -13.13 -8.52 -0.89
N LYS A 142 -13.31 -7.21 -0.67
CA LYS A 142 -13.41 -6.18 -1.72
C LYS A 142 -12.54 -4.99 -1.35
N SER A 143 -11.63 -4.59 -2.25
CA SER A 143 -10.80 -3.40 -2.08
C SER A 143 -11.00 -2.37 -3.20
N SER A 144 -10.80 -1.10 -2.87
CA SER A 144 -10.70 0.00 -3.85
C SER A 144 -9.33 0.08 -4.54
N GLY A 145 -8.30 -0.54 -3.94
CA GLY A 145 -6.90 -0.45 -4.34
C GLY A 145 -6.21 0.87 -3.95
N LEU A 146 -6.90 1.78 -3.26
CA LEU A 146 -6.37 3.12 -2.95
C LEU A 146 -5.34 3.11 -1.82
N ASP A 147 -5.56 2.29 -0.79
CA ASP A 147 -4.66 2.24 0.38
C ASP A 147 -3.27 1.71 0.00
N PRO A 148 -3.14 0.56 -0.73
CA PRO A 148 -1.84 0.13 -1.22
C PRO A 148 -1.25 1.07 -2.26
N LEU A 149 -2.08 1.70 -3.11
CA LEU A 149 -1.59 2.69 -4.07
C LEU A 149 -0.93 3.89 -3.38
N ASN A 150 -1.57 4.43 -2.34
CA ASN A 150 -1.03 5.55 -1.58
C ASN A 150 0.28 5.15 -0.88
N SER A 151 0.30 3.98 -0.25
CA SER A 151 1.49 3.48 0.44
C SER A 151 2.65 3.21 -0.53
N TYR A 152 2.37 2.59 -1.68
CA TYR A 152 3.37 2.29 -2.71
C TYR A 152 3.98 3.55 -3.32
N LEU A 153 3.13 4.51 -3.69
CA LEU A 153 3.62 5.74 -4.33
C LEU A 153 4.23 6.73 -3.33
N SER A 154 3.81 6.67 -2.05
CA SER A 154 4.27 7.58 -1.00
C SER A 154 4.14 9.07 -1.39
N ILE A 155 3.07 9.39 -2.14
CA ILE A 155 2.73 10.74 -2.59
C ILE A 155 1.24 11.02 -2.39
N PRO A 156 0.82 12.29 -2.27
CA PRO A 156 -0.58 12.65 -2.18
C PRO A 156 -1.37 12.27 -3.45
N ILE A 157 -2.55 11.70 -3.27
CA ILE A 157 -3.44 11.27 -4.36
C ILE A 157 -4.77 12.02 -4.22
N LEU A 158 -5.08 12.84 -5.22
CA LEU A 158 -6.38 13.45 -5.38
C LEU A 158 -7.27 12.48 -6.18
N ILE A 159 -8.39 12.11 -5.57
CA ILE A 159 -9.43 11.27 -6.14
C ILE A 159 -10.55 12.21 -6.56
N ASN A 160 -10.86 12.27 -7.84
CA ASN A 160 -12.06 12.97 -8.34
C ASN A 160 -13.23 12.01 -8.48
N SER A 161 -12.95 10.76 -8.87
CA SER A 161 -13.90 9.65 -8.98
C SER A 161 -13.16 8.31 -8.95
N LYS A 162 -13.89 7.19 -8.99
CA LYS A 162 -13.32 5.82 -9.03
C LYS A 162 -12.36 5.60 -10.20
N LYS A 163 -12.52 6.33 -11.30
CA LYS A 163 -11.71 6.23 -12.53
C LYS A 163 -10.86 7.47 -12.80
N ASP A 164 -10.96 8.51 -11.97
CA ASP A 164 -10.19 9.73 -12.11
C ASP A 164 -9.41 9.99 -10.83
N ILE A 165 -8.16 9.54 -10.84
CA ILE A 165 -7.20 9.75 -9.78
C ILE A 165 -5.96 10.42 -10.37
N LYS A 166 -5.34 11.31 -9.60
CA LYS A 166 -4.11 11.98 -9.98
C LYS A 166 -3.21 12.16 -8.77
N VAL A 167 -1.91 12.12 -9.02
CA VAL A 167 -0.92 12.58 -8.06
C VAL A 167 -1.07 14.10 -7.91
N THR A 168 -0.98 14.59 -6.68
CA THR A 168 -0.98 16.02 -6.38
C THR A 168 0.15 16.37 -5.42
N GLY A 169 0.54 17.64 -5.39
CA GLY A 169 1.38 18.17 -4.31
C GLY A 169 0.53 18.58 -3.12
N ILE A 170 1.16 18.61 -1.95
CA ILE A 170 0.71 19.41 -0.80
C ILE A 170 1.78 20.49 -0.63
N PRO A 171 1.39 21.75 -0.36
CA PRO A 171 2.35 22.81 -0.06
C PRO A 171 3.33 22.34 1.01
N SER A 172 4.64 22.55 0.80
CA SER A 172 5.63 22.17 1.81
C SER A 172 5.38 22.99 3.07
N GLN A 173 5.16 22.31 4.19
CA GLN A 173 5.22 22.95 5.50
C GLN A 173 6.69 23.25 5.78
N GLU A 174 7.08 24.52 5.74
CA GLU A 174 8.30 24.92 6.45
C GLU A 174 8.13 24.50 7.91
N ARG A 175 9.14 23.85 8.49
CA ARG A 175 9.11 23.33 9.87
C ARG A 175 9.19 24.43 10.94
N ILE A 176 8.81 25.66 10.59
CA ILE A 176 8.83 26.79 11.51
C ILE A 176 7.40 27.00 12.02
N GLY A 177 7.16 26.65 13.28
CA GLY A 177 5.87 26.80 13.95
C GLY A 177 4.90 25.61 13.77
N GLU A 178 3.63 25.81 14.15
CA GLU A 178 2.59 24.77 14.24
C GLU A 178 1.80 24.55 12.92
N GLY A 179 2.25 25.15 11.81
CA GLY A 179 1.68 25.09 10.45
C GLY A 179 0.30 24.43 10.27
N ALA A 180 -0.72 25.22 9.92
CA ALA A 180 -2.05 24.72 9.57
C ALA A 180 -2.25 24.55 8.06
N VAL A 181 -2.99 23.53 7.64
CA VAL A 181 -3.45 23.34 6.24
C VAL A 181 -4.96 23.50 6.23
N PHE A 182 -5.45 24.47 5.45
CA PHE A 182 -6.88 24.67 5.24
C PHE A 182 -7.31 24.04 3.92
N LEU A 183 -8.37 23.24 3.98
CA LEU A 183 -9.10 22.77 2.81
C LEU A 183 -10.23 23.76 2.56
N LEU A 184 -10.11 24.56 1.50
CA LEU A 184 -11.15 25.45 1.04
C LEU A 184 -11.86 24.77 -0.13
N ASP A 185 -13.18 24.62 -0.04
CA ASP A 185 -14.06 24.15 -1.10
C ASP A 185 -14.86 25.34 -1.66
#